data_AF-A0A260M2A4-F1
#
_entry.id   AF-A0A260M2A4-F1
#
_cell.length_a   1.000
_cell.length_b   1.000
_cell.length_c   1.000
_cell.angle_alpha   90.00
_cell.angle_beta   90.00
_cell.angle_gamma   90.00
#
_symmetry.space_group_name_H-M   'P 1'
#
loop_
_entity.id
_entity.type
_entity.pdbx_description
1 polymer ?
#
loop_
_entity_poly.entity_id
_entity_poly.type
_entity_poly.pdbx_seq_one_letter_code
_entity_poly.pdbx_strand_id
1 'polypeptide(L)'
;MSHNFTRVAVEFTAGWTELTAAPETDVVRIQASDLRESQQQRARLRAEAVDRGESADSTAVFLDLEIHIAADARTARRELAALEVPSSPSSIRYVGTPAGLASLISDVTAAEVADGVTLTALGDSVRQSVLINNGVLPLLESRGTRLDIDVVDAVLGAPIAPTLAS
;
A
#
# COMPACT_ATOMS: atom_id res chain seq x y z
N MET A 1 4.62 -20.45 12.98
CA MET A 1 4.34 -19.01 12.97
C MET A 1 4.54 -18.55 11.54
N SER A 2 3.46 -18.34 10.78
CA SER A 2 3.60 -17.74 9.45
C SER A 2 4.05 -16.30 9.66
N HIS A 3 5.25 -15.97 9.16
CA HIS A 3 5.68 -14.58 9.11
C HIS A 3 4.70 -13.85 8.19
N ASN A 4 3.93 -12.91 8.74
CA ASN A 4 3.04 -12.08 7.94
C ASN A 4 3.95 -11.12 7.14
N PHE A 5 4.20 -11.44 5.87
CA PHE A 5 4.96 -10.55 5.00
C PHE A 5 4.04 -9.40 4.62
N THR A 6 4.53 -8.17 4.72
CA THR A 6 3.79 -6.97 4.29
C THR A 6 3.38 -7.12 2.84
N ARG A 7 2.07 -7.10 2.56
CA ARG A 7 1.50 -7.10 1.21
C ARG A 7 1.19 -5.69 0.75
N VAL A 8 1.46 -5.40 -0.51
CA VAL A 8 1.22 -4.07 -1.10
C VAL A 8 0.63 -4.24 -2.48
N ALA A 9 -0.48 -3.55 -2.71
CA ALA A 9 -1.10 -3.37 -4.00
C ALA A 9 -1.13 -1.89 -4.37
N VAL A 10 -1.33 -1.61 -5.64
CA VAL A 10 -1.55 -0.27 -6.19
C VAL A 10 -2.85 -0.26 -6.96
N GLU A 11 -3.51 0.89 -6.99
CA GLU A 11 -4.61 1.14 -7.90
C GLU A 11 -4.26 2.31 -8.82
N PHE A 12 -4.05 1.98 -10.09
CA PHE A 12 -3.82 2.94 -11.17
C PHE A 12 -4.87 2.78 -12.26
N THR A 13 -4.72 3.52 -13.36
CA THR A 13 -5.63 3.46 -14.51
C THR A 13 -5.79 2.05 -15.09
N ALA A 14 -4.77 1.21 -14.99
CA ALA A 14 -4.81 -0.19 -15.44
C ALA A 14 -5.64 -1.11 -14.51
N GLY A 15 -6.02 -0.62 -13.33
CA GLY A 15 -6.76 -1.35 -12.31
C GLY A 15 -5.94 -1.59 -11.03
N TRP A 16 -6.51 -2.42 -10.16
CA TRP A 16 -5.88 -2.90 -8.94
C TRP A 16 -4.86 -3.99 -9.27
N THR A 17 -3.66 -3.91 -8.70
CA THR A 17 -2.62 -4.94 -8.88
C THR A 17 -1.79 -5.08 -7.62
N GLU A 18 -1.66 -6.32 -7.14
CA GLU A 18 -0.76 -6.64 -6.04
C GLU A 18 0.69 -6.72 -6.54
N LEU A 19 1.59 -6.01 -5.87
CA LEU A 19 3.01 -5.92 -6.20
C LEU A 19 3.87 -6.93 -5.43
N THR A 20 3.25 -7.66 -4.50
CA THR A 20 3.93 -8.60 -3.61
C THR A 20 3.69 -10.04 -4.03
N ALA A 21 4.73 -10.86 -3.96
CA ALA A 21 4.63 -12.30 -4.18
C ALA A 21 3.93 -12.95 -2.98
N ALA A 22 2.61 -13.13 -3.10
CA ALA A 22 1.75 -13.70 -2.06
C ALA A 22 0.98 -14.93 -2.60
N PRO A 23 0.52 -15.84 -1.73
CA PRO A 23 -0.37 -16.93 -2.14
C PRO A 23 -1.65 -16.38 -2.78
N GLU A 24 -2.17 -17.11 -3.78
CA GLU A 24 -3.52 -16.87 -4.28
C GLU A 24 -4.52 -17.08 -3.13
N THR A 25 -5.20 -16.00 -2.75
CA THR A 25 -6.18 -15.95 -1.66
C THR A 25 -7.18 -14.89 -2.04
N ASP A 26 -8.45 -15.07 -1.65
CA ASP A 26 -9.47 -14.06 -1.88
C ASP A 26 -9.06 -12.73 -1.24
N VAL A 27 -9.24 -11.64 -1.97
CA VAL A 27 -8.88 -10.29 -1.48
C VAL A 27 -10.16 -9.51 -1.23
N VAL A 28 -10.25 -8.93 -0.03
CA VAL A 28 -11.26 -7.93 0.31
C VAL A 28 -10.57 -6.62 0.58
N ARG A 29 -11.01 -5.58 -0.13
CA ARG A 29 -10.58 -4.20 0.10
C ARG A 29 -11.51 -3.52 1.08
N ILE A 30 -10.92 -2.79 2.02
CA ILE A 30 -11.63 -1.99 3.00
C ILE A 30 -11.16 -0.54 2.96
N GLN A 31 -12.12 0.34 3.22
CA GLN A 31 -11.86 1.75 3.49
C GLN A 31 -12.12 2.01 4.97
N ALA A 32 -11.26 2.82 5.59
CA ALA A 32 -11.39 3.17 6.99
C ALA A 32 -10.95 4.61 7.22
N SER A 33 -11.58 5.28 8.17
CA SER A 33 -11.22 6.64 8.58
C SER A 33 -9.94 6.69 9.41
N ASP A 34 -9.60 5.59 10.10
CA ASP A 34 -8.37 5.42 10.86
C ASP A 34 -7.93 3.95 10.97
N LEU A 35 -6.73 3.73 11.52
CA LEU A 35 -6.13 2.40 11.67
C LEU A 35 -6.92 1.50 12.64
N ARG A 36 -7.59 2.09 13.64
CA ARG A 36 -8.36 1.33 14.63
C ARG A 36 -9.63 0.78 13.99
N GLU A 37 -10.32 1.58 13.20
CA GLU A 37 -11.47 1.15 12.42
C GLU A 37 -11.07 0.03 11.45
N SER A 38 -9.95 0.18 10.73
CA SER A 38 -9.45 -0.86 9.83
C SER A 38 -9.17 -2.19 10.58
N GLN A 39 -8.53 -2.13 11.74
CA GLN A 39 -8.28 -3.31 12.58
C GLN A 39 -9.59 -3.98 13.03
N GLN A 40 -10.61 -3.20 13.39
CA GLN A 40 -11.93 -3.72 13.76
C GLN A 40 -12.63 -4.39 12.59
N GLN A 41 -12.60 -3.77 11.40
CA GLN A 41 -13.18 -4.34 10.19
C GLN A 41 -12.49 -5.67 9.82
N ARG A 42 -11.15 -5.73 9.88
CA ARG A 42 -10.39 -6.97 9.67
C ARG A 42 -10.79 -8.06 10.67
N ALA A 43 -10.81 -7.74 11.96
CA ALA A 43 -11.19 -8.70 13.00
C ALA A 43 -12.61 -9.25 12.78
N ARG A 44 -13.54 -8.39 12.37
CA ARG A 44 -14.91 -8.77 12.04
C ARG A 44 -14.98 -9.72 10.84
N LEU A 45 -14.30 -9.39 9.73
CA LEU A 45 -14.28 -10.25 8.53
C LEU A 45 -13.72 -11.63 8.83
N ARG A 46 -12.68 -11.71 9.66
CA ARG A 46 -12.10 -12.98 10.12
C ARG A 46 -13.06 -13.79 10.98
N ALA A 47 -13.77 -13.15 11.91
CA ALA A 47 -14.78 -13.82 12.73
C ALA A 47 -15.93 -14.37 11.85
N GLU A 48 -16.40 -13.58 10.89
CA GLU A 48 -17.44 -14.00 9.95
C GLU A 48 -17.01 -15.21 9.08
N ALA A 49 -15.73 -15.29 8.69
CA ALA A 49 -15.19 -16.47 7.99
C ALA A 49 -15.20 -17.73 8.87
N VAL A 50 -14.76 -17.60 10.13
CA VAL A 50 -14.80 -18.70 11.10
C VAL A 50 -16.24 -19.17 11.35
N ASP A 51 -17.20 -18.26 11.46
CA ASP A 51 -18.62 -18.59 11.64
C ASP A 51 -19.20 -19.36 10.44
N ARG A 52 -18.64 -19.17 9.23
CA ARG A 52 -18.97 -19.97 8.03
C ARG A 52 -18.21 -21.30 7.95
N GLY A 53 -17.32 -21.59 8.90
CA GLY A 53 -16.47 -22.78 8.90
C GLY A 53 -15.25 -22.68 7.97
N GLU A 54 -14.91 -21.48 7.53
CA GLU A 54 -13.71 -21.19 6.74
C GLU A 54 -12.50 -20.91 7.65
N SER A 55 -11.29 -20.94 7.07
CA SER A 55 -10.10 -20.45 7.77
C SER A 55 -10.21 -18.95 8.02
N ALA A 56 -9.77 -18.46 9.19
CA ALA A 56 -9.67 -17.02 9.44
C ALA A 56 -8.72 -16.30 8.48
N ASP A 57 -7.86 -17.04 7.78
CA ASP A 57 -6.91 -16.53 6.78
C ASP A 57 -7.33 -16.89 5.33
N SER A 58 -8.59 -17.31 5.10
CA SER A 58 -9.10 -17.60 3.74
C SER A 58 -9.24 -16.37 2.86
N THR A 59 -9.31 -15.19 3.48
CA THR A 59 -9.41 -13.89 2.80
C THR A 59 -8.37 -12.95 3.37
N ALA A 60 -7.64 -12.28 2.48
CA ALA A 60 -6.72 -11.21 2.82
C ALA A 60 -7.42 -9.85 2.79
N VAL A 61 -7.26 -9.10 3.88
CA VAL A 61 -7.87 -7.78 4.03
C VAL A 61 -6.86 -6.70 3.66
N PHE A 62 -7.16 -5.93 2.61
CA PHE A 62 -6.35 -4.81 2.12
C PHE A 62 -6.97 -3.48 2.54
N LEU A 63 -6.21 -2.66 3.27
CA LEU A 63 -6.61 -1.30 3.59
C LEU A 63 -6.26 -0.36 2.45
N ASP A 64 -7.26 0.34 1.91
CA ASP A 64 -7.04 1.40 0.94
C ASP A 64 -6.40 2.62 1.60
N LEU A 65 -5.32 3.12 1.02
CA LEU A 65 -4.62 4.33 1.42
C LEU A 65 -4.59 5.31 0.25
N GLU A 66 -5.19 6.48 0.43
CA GLU A 66 -4.97 7.60 -0.48
C GLU A 66 -3.58 8.17 -0.21
N ILE A 67 -2.73 8.25 -1.23
CA ILE A 67 -1.34 8.71 -1.05
C ILE A 67 -1.00 9.90 -1.93
N HIS A 68 -0.21 10.81 -1.37
CA HIS A 68 0.53 11.79 -2.14
C HIS A 68 1.93 11.96 -1.54
N ILE A 69 2.94 11.48 -2.25
CA ILE A 69 4.34 11.50 -1.81
C ILE A 69 5.20 12.42 -2.66
N ALA A 70 6.21 13.00 -2.02
CA ALA A 70 7.26 13.81 -2.64
C ALA A 70 8.59 13.60 -1.91
N ALA A 71 9.66 14.23 -2.40
CA ALA A 71 10.99 14.15 -1.77
C ALA A 71 11.00 14.60 -0.30
N ASP A 72 10.13 15.55 0.05
CA ASP A 72 9.95 16.04 1.41
C ASP A 72 8.47 16.31 1.73
N ALA A 73 8.12 16.23 3.01
CA ALA A 73 6.73 16.35 3.45
C ALA A 73 6.15 17.77 3.30
N ARG A 74 6.98 18.82 3.20
CA ARG A 74 6.48 20.19 2.94
C ARG A 74 6.06 20.31 1.48
N THR A 75 6.86 19.77 0.56
CA THR A 75 6.54 19.71 -0.86
C THR A 75 5.28 18.88 -1.12
N ALA A 76 5.16 17.68 -0.54
CA ALA A 76 3.97 16.84 -0.70
C ALA A 76 2.68 17.57 -0.27
N ARG A 77 2.70 18.25 0.88
CA ARG A 77 1.54 19.03 1.36
C ARG A 77 1.20 20.21 0.45
N ARG A 78 2.22 20.92 -0.05
CA ARG A 78 2.04 22.04 -0.97
C ARG A 78 1.42 21.57 -2.29
N GLU A 79 1.94 20.48 -2.85
CA GLU A 79 1.45 19.89 -4.10
C GLU A 79 0.01 19.40 -3.94
N LEU A 80 -0.28 18.64 -2.87
CA LEU A 80 -1.66 18.19 -2.61
C LEU A 80 -2.64 19.35 -2.45
N ALA A 81 -2.25 20.42 -1.76
CA ALA A 81 -3.10 21.60 -1.58
C ALA A 81 -3.40 22.33 -2.91
N ALA A 82 -2.60 22.11 -3.95
CA ALA A 82 -2.84 22.63 -5.29
C ALA A 82 -3.69 21.68 -6.15
N LEU A 83 -3.96 20.46 -5.70
CA LEU A 83 -4.86 19.52 -6.37
C LEU A 83 -6.31 19.77 -5.97
N GLU A 84 -7.22 19.62 -6.92
CA GLU A 84 -8.67 19.63 -6.68
C GLU A 84 -9.14 18.26 -6.17
N VAL A 85 -8.67 17.86 -4.98
CA VAL A 85 -9.09 16.62 -4.30
C VAL A 85 -10.10 16.92 -3.19
N PRO A 86 -11.02 15.99 -2.88
CA PRO A 86 -11.96 16.15 -1.77
C PRO A 86 -11.23 16.42 -0.44
N SER A 87 -11.77 17.35 0.36
CA SER A 87 -11.23 17.66 1.69
C SER A 87 -11.36 16.50 2.66
N SER A 88 -12.44 15.72 2.53
CA SER A 88 -12.66 14.49 3.27
C SER A 88 -12.26 13.31 2.40
N PRO A 89 -11.22 12.54 2.77
CA PRO A 89 -10.84 11.37 2.02
C PRO A 89 -11.85 10.23 2.21
N SER A 90 -11.87 9.30 1.26
CA SER A 90 -12.69 8.09 1.31
C SER A 90 -12.12 7.04 2.27
N SER A 91 -10.81 7.09 2.50
CA SER A 91 -10.07 6.26 3.46
C SER A 91 -8.95 7.07 4.11
N ILE A 92 -8.01 6.44 4.81
CA ILE A 92 -6.84 7.11 5.37
C ILE A 92 -6.01 7.76 4.26
N ARG A 93 -5.68 9.05 4.42
CA ARG A 93 -4.83 9.80 3.51
C ARG A 93 -3.43 10.02 4.07
N TYR A 94 -2.41 9.51 3.38
CA TYR A 94 -1.01 9.77 3.68
C TYR A 94 -0.43 10.85 2.77
N VAL A 95 0.18 11.87 3.37
CA VAL A 95 0.84 12.98 2.66
C VAL A 95 2.23 13.20 3.23
N GLY A 96 3.26 12.87 2.47
CA GLY A 96 4.61 12.86 3.03
C GLY A 96 5.70 12.36 2.11
N THR A 97 6.59 11.53 2.65
CA THR A 97 7.77 11.03 1.93
C THR A 97 7.64 9.54 1.65
N PRO A 98 8.35 9.00 0.65
CA PRO A 98 8.40 7.56 0.41
C PRO A 98 8.83 6.77 1.66
N ALA A 99 9.81 7.28 2.41
CA ALA A 99 10.28 6.64 3.63
C ALA A 99 9.23 6.61 4.75
N GLY A 100 8.50 7.72 4.93
CA GLY A 100 7.42 7.77 5.91
C GLY A 100 6.24 6.88 5.51
N LEU A 101 5.93 6.78 4.22
CA LEU A 101 4.91 5.85 3.71
C LEU A 101 5.34 4.41 3.96
N ALA A 102 6.58 4.03 3.63
CA ALA A 102 7.08 2.68 3.89
C ALA A 102 7.00 2.32 5.38
N SER A 103 7.32 3.24 6.28
CA SER A 103 7.16 3.04 7.73
C SER A 103 5.70 2.85 8.13
N LEU A 104 4.77 3.67 7.63
CA LEU A 104 3.33 3.47 7.88
C LEU A 104 2.86 2.09 7.42
N ILE A 105 3.28 1.64 6.24
CA ILE A 105 2.92 0.32 5.71
C ILE A 105 3.46 -0.79 6.63
N SER A 106 4.71 -0.68 7.08
CA SER A 106 5.28 -1.63 8.04
C SER A 106 4.51 -1.63 9.37
N ASP A 107 4.08 -0.47 9.86
CA ASP A 107 3.29 -0.35 11.08
C ASP A 107 1.90 -0.99 10.93
N VAL A 108 1.25 -0.84 9.77
CA VAL A 108 -0.03 -1.50 9.45
C VAL A 108 0.09 -3.02 9.56
N THR A 109 1.17 -3.60 9.01
CA THR A 109 1.42 -5.04 9.11
C THR A 109 1.76 -5.45 10.54
N ALA A 110 2.66 -4.73 11.21
CA ALA A 110 3.15 -5.08 12.54
C ALA A 110 2.06 -4.99 13.63
N ALA A 111 1.13 -4.05 13.48
CA ALA A 111 -0.02 -3.90 14.38
C ALA A 111 -1.23 -4.74 13.96
N GLU A 112 -1.11 -5.58 12.93
CA GLU A 112 -2.18 -6.42 12.37
C GLU A 112 -3.45 -5.62 12.02
N VAL A 113 -3.27 -4.38 11.55
CA VAL A 113 -4.37 -3.51 11.12
C VAL A 113 -5.00 -4.06 9.84
N ALA A 114 -4.16 -4.48 8.90
CA ALA A 114 -4.55 -5.10 7.63
C ALA A 114 -3.52 -6.18 7.25
N ASP A 115 -3.90 -7.10 6.36
CA ASP A 115 -2.97 -8.08 5.79
C ASP A 115 -2.12 -7.45 4.68
N GLY A 116 -2.64 -6.40 4.04
CA GLY A 116 -1.94 -5.58 3.08
C GLY A 116 -2.53 -4.17 2.96
N VAL A 117 -1.93 -3.36 2.10
CA VAL A 117 -2.45 -2.04 1.73
C VAL A 117 -2.65 -1.92 0.23
N THR A 118 -3.68 -1.19 -0.18
CA THR A 118 -3.81 -0.71 -1.56
C THR A 118 -3.43 0.76 -1.60
N LEU A 119 -2.47 1.13 -2.43
CA LEU A 119 -2.06 2.52 -2.61
C LEU A 119 -2.83 3.15 -3.77
N THR A 120 -3.67 4.13 -3.46
CA THR A 120 -4.41 4.93 -4.45
C THR A 120 -3.73 6.29 -4.57
N ALA A 121 -3.02 6.51 -5.68
CA ALA A 121 -2.27 7.74 -5.91
C ALA A 121 -3.18 8.95 -6.19
N LEU A 122 -2.95 10.05 -5.46
CA LEU A 122 -3.56 11.34 -5.74
C LEU A 122 -2.62 12.20 -6.60
N GLY A 123 -3.19 12.84 -7.62
CA GLY A 123 -2.45 13.70 -8.55
C GLY A 123 -1.86 12.93 -9.73
N ASP A 124 -0.64 13.29 -10.13
CA ASP A 124 0.06 12.66 -11.27
C ASP A 124 0.48 11.23 -10.93
N SER A 125 -0.28 10.25 -11.45
CA SER A 125 -0.04 8.82 -11.22
C SER A 125 1.31 8.34 -11.73
N VAL A 126 1.85 8.91 -12.81
CA VAL A 126 3.18 8.55 -13.35
C VAL A 126 4.27 9.03 -12.42
N ARG A 127 4.16 10.25 -11.89
CA ARG A 127 5.12 10.73 -10.89
C ARG A 127 5.04 9.90 -9.60
N GLN A 128 3.84 9.57 -9.15
CA GLN A 128 3.65 8.76 -7.94
C GLN A 128 4.19 7.34 -8.13
N SER A 129 3.99 6.70 -9.29
CA SER A 129 4.52 5.35 -9.57
C SER A 129 6.05 5.31 -9.49
N VAL A 130 6.74 6.32 -10.06
CA VAL A 130 8.20 6.46 -9.98
C VAL A 130 8.67 6.59 -8.53
N LEU A 131 7.98 7.36 -7.70
CA LEU A 131 8.33 7.55 -6.29
C LEU A 131 8.06 6.30 -5.44
N ILE A 132 6.99 5.54 -5.77
CA ILE A 132 6.71 4.26 -5.13
C ILE A 132 7.82 3.27 -5.49
N ASN A 133 8.13 3.12 -6.77
CA ASN A 133 9.13 2.17 -7.26
C ASN A 133 10.54 2.46 -6.72
N ASN A 134 10.97 3.72 -6.78
CA ASN A 134 12.34 4.08 -6.40
C ASN A 134 12.52 4.41 -4.92
N GLY A 135 11.43 4.63 -4.18
CA GLY A 135 11.50 5.16 -2.81
C GLY A 135 10.75 4.37 -1.75
N VAL A 136 9.65 3.68 -2.11
CA VAL A 136 8.84 2.91 -1.14
C VAL A 136 9.23 1.44 -1.20
N LEU A 137 9.19 0.83 -2.39
CA LEU A 137 9.43 -0.61 -2.56
C LEU A 137 10.81 -1.08 -2.07
N PRO A 138 11.93 -0.38 -2.34
CA PRO A 138 13.24 -0.81 -1.87
C PRO A 138 13.35 -0.80 -0.34
N LEU A 139 12.64 0.13 0.33
CA LEU A 139 12.58 0.17 1.78
C LEU A 139 11.77 -0.99 2.35
N LEU A 140 10.66 -1.36 1.71
CA LEU A 140 9.87 -2.52 2.10
C LEU A 140 10.64 -3.83 1.87
N GLU A 141 11.31 -3.97 0.73
CA GLU A 141 12.17 -5.12 0.43
C GLU A 141 13.31 -5.26 1.46
N SER A 142 13.97 -4.15 1.83
CA SER A 142 15.00 -4.15 2.87
C SER A 142 14.50 -4.60 4.25
N ARG A 143 13.17 -4.57 4.46
CA ARG A 143 12.48 -5.02 5.68
C ARG A 143 11.89 -6.42 5.56
N GLY A 144 12.11 -7.10 4.43
CA GLY A 144 11.70 -8.48 4.20
C GLY A 144 10.40 -8.66 3.41
N THR A 145 9.81 -7.58 2.87
CA THR A 145 8.71 -7.71 1.90
C THR A 145 9.19 -8.43 0.65
N ARG A 146 8.41 -9.39 0.17
CA ARG A 146 8.69 -10.12 -1.07
C ARG A 146 7.92 -9.49 -2.21
N LEU A 147 8.64 -8.83 -3.12
CA LEU A 147 8.07 -8.22 -4.31
C LEU A 147 7.95 -9.27 -5.43
N ASP A 148 6.89 -9.15 -6.23
CA ASP A 148 6.81 -9.82 -7.52
C ASP A 148 7.43 -8.87 -8.56
N ILE A 149 8.70 -9.13 -8.91
CA ILE A 149 9.48 -8.21 -9.75
C ILE A 149 8.90 -8.05 -11.16
N ASP A 150 8.34 -9.12 -11.72
CA ASP A 150 7.76 -9.09 -13.06
C ASP A 150 6.51 -8.21 -13.08
N VAL A 151 5.69 -8.32 -12.03
CA VAL A 151 4.51 -7.45 -11.85
C VAL A 151 4.92 -6.00 -11.56
N VAL A 152 5.91 -5.79 -10.69
CA VAL A 152 6.43 -4.44 -10.38
C VAL A 152 6.92 -3.75 -11.65
N ASP A 153 7.74 -4.41 -12.47
CA ASP A 153 8.26 -3.85 -13.71
C ASP A 153 7.15 -3.56 -14.73
N ALA A 154 6.12 -4.41 -14.80
CA ALA A 154 4.98 -4.22 -15.68
C ALA A 154 4.08 -3.05 -15.26
N VAL A 155 3.88 -2.85 -13.96
CA VAL A 155 2.92 -1.86 -13.42
C VAL A 155 3.55 -0.51 -13.15
N LEU A 156 4.76 -0.48 -12.60
CA LEU A 156 5.46 0.72 -12.18
C LEU A 156 6.58 1.15 -13.14
N GLY A 157 6.91 0.31 -14.12
CA GLY A 157 8.10 0.45 -14.96
C GLY A 157 9.37 -0.03 -14.25
N ALA A 158 10.41 -0.38 -15.01
CA ALA A 158 11.67 -0.82 -14.44
C ALA A 158 12.30 0.26 -13.53
N PRO A 159 12.89 -0.11 -12.38
CA PRO A 159 13.61 0.84 -11.55
C PRO A 159 14.72 1.50 -12.36
N ILE A 160 14.83 2.82 -12.25
CA ILE A 160 15.93 3.55 -12.88
C ILE A 160 17.18 3.21 -12.07
N ALA A 161 17.94 2.22 -12.54
CA ALA A 161 19.23 1.87 -11.95
C ALA A 161 20.06 3.17 -11.86
N PRO A 162 20.76 3.42 -10.74
CA PRO A 162 21.69 4.54 -10.69
C PRO A 162 22.73 4.30 -11.78
N THR A 163 22.75 5.16 -12.80
CA THR A 163 23.83 5.19 -13.77
C THR A 163 25.12 5.38 -12.98
N LEU A 164 25.86 4.28 -12.79
CA LEU A 164 27.22 4.33 -12.26
C LEU A 164 28.04 5.08 -13.30
N ALA A 165 28.15 6.39 -13.13
CA ALA A 165 29.10 7.19 -13.85
C ALA A 165 30.49 6.60 -13.56
N SER A 166 31.08 6.03 -14.61
CA SER A 166 32.46 5.54 -14.64
C SER A 166 33.45 6.69 -14.64
#